data_AF-A0A917WUE5-F1
#
_entry.id   AF-A0A917WUE5-F1
#
_cell.length_a   1.000
_cell.length_b   1.000
_cell.length_c   1.000
_cell.angle_alpha   90.00
_cell.angle_beta   90.00
_cell.angle_gamma   90.00
#
_symmetry.space_group_name_H-M   'P 1'
#
loop_
_entity.id
_entity.type
_entity.pdbx_description
1 polymer ?
#
loop_
_entity_poly.entity_id
_entity_poly.type
_entity_poly.pdbx_seq_one_letter_code
_entity_poly.pdbx_strand_id
1 'polypeptide(L)'
;MAQHNCMGELVALPKSGDVFEDVRGHDRTMRVTCHPQHGTVVVSLWVDKICRASFQLPEADLPRLRSALDGMAVAEAEAEAITEGIPLPLPEQEAS
;
A
#
# COMPACT_ATOMS: atom_id res chain seq x y z
N MET A 1 -38.15 11.00 31.16
CA MET A 1 -37.63 11.18 29.79
C MET A 1 -36.34 11.96 29.89
N ALA A 2 -35.20 11.35 29.52
CA ALA A 2 -33.95 12.01 29.09
C ALA A 2 -32.87 10.92 28.94
N GLN A 3 -32.92 10.17 27.84
CA GLN A 3 -31.76 9.40 27.41
C GLN A 3 -30.82 10.40 26.73
N HIS A 4 -29.72 10.70 27.39
CA HIS A 4 -28.64 11.53 26.86
C HIS A 4 -28.01 10.77 25.69
N ASN A 5 -28.13 11.32 24.49
CA ASN A 5 -27.53 10.80 23.28
C ASN A 5 -26.02 11.13 23.31
N CYS A 6 -25.22 10.28 23.97
CA CYS A 6 -23.77 10.42 23.99
C CYS A 6 -23.21 9.98 22.62
N MET A 7 -23.21 10.91 21.68
CA MET A 7 -22.51 10.81 20.40
C MET A 7 -21.02 10.64 20.70
N GLY A 8 -20.50 9.44 20.51
CA GLY A 8 -19.08 9.15 20.61
C GLY A 8 -18.33 9.96 19.56
N GLU A 9 -17.47 10.85 20.02
CA GLU A 9 -16.57 11.63 19.17
C GLU A 9 -15.72 10.66 18.35
N LEU A 10 -15.89 10.69 17.03
CA LEU A 10 -15.05 9.96 16.09
C LEU A 10 -13.69 10.67 16.03
N VAL A 11 -12.82 10.36 16.98
CA VAL A 11 -11.42 10.79 16.92
C VAL A 11 -10.79 10.02 15.76
N ALA A 12 -10.51 10.72 14.66
CA ALA A 12 -9.69 10.18 13.58
C ALA A 12 -8.35 9.75 14.18
N LEU A 13 -8.14 8.44 14.30
CA LEU A 13 -6.93 7.86 14.87
C LEU A 13 -5.70 8.46 14.15
N PRO A 14 -4.60 8.71 14.89
CA PRO A 14 -3.45 9.44 14.37
C PRO A 14 -2.96 8.87 13.03
N LYS A 15 -2.78 9.79 12.09
CA LYS A 15 -2.38 9.61 10.69
C LYS A 15 -0.99 8.98 10.56
N SER A 16 -0.85 7.68 10.79
CA SER A 16 0.36 6.93 10.41
C SER A 16 0.02 5.44 10.31
N GLY A 17 -0.83 5.11 9.35
CA GLY A 17 -1.25 3.74 9.11
C GLY A 17 -2.00 3.62 7.81
N ASP A 18 -1.77 2.51 7.10
CA ASP A 18 -2.43 2.19 5.85
C ASP A 18 -3.20 0.88 6.00
N VAL A 19 -4.21 0.73 5.16
CA VAL A 19 -5.02 -0.49 5.05
C VAL A 19 -4.83 -1.06 3.65
N PHE A 20 -4.45 -2.32 3.58
CA PHE A 20 -4.23 -3.08 2.35
C PHE A 20 -5.28 -4.18 2.24
N GLU A 21 -5.80 -4.40 1.04
CA GLU A 21 -6.70 -5.52 0.75
C GLU A 21 -5.92 -6.78 0.39
N ASP A 22 -6.36 -7.93 0.88
CA ASP A 22 -5.79 -9.23 0.51
C ASP A 22 -6.31 -9.66 -0.87
N VAL A 23 -5.41 -9.95 -1.80
CA VAL A 23 -5.71 -10.43 -3.17
C VAL A 23 -6.60 -11.68 -3.20
N ARG A 24 -6.61 -12.47 -2.13
CA ARG A 24 -7.46 -13.65 -2.00
C ARG A 24 -8.95 -13.28 -1.77
N GLY A 25 -9.28 -12.01 -1.56
CA GLY A 25 -10.64 -11.49 -1.31
C GLY A 25 -11.21 -11.86 0.05
N HIS A 26 -12.55 -11.90 0.18
CA HIS A 26 -13.31 -12.27 1.39
C HIS A 26 -13.16 -11.28 2.55
N ASP A 27 -13.24 -9.98 2.27
CA ASP A 27 -13.18 -8.92 3.30
C ASP A 27 -11.93 -9.00 4.20
N ARG A 28 -10.86 -9.57 3.64
CA ARG A 28 -9.58 -9.72 4.29
C ARG A 28 -8.75 -8.47 4.08
N THR A 29 -8.32 -7.87 5.18
CA THR A 29 -7.51 -6.66 5.14
C THR A 29 -6.31 -6.77 6.07
N MET A 30 -5.20 -6.17 5.67
CA MET A 30 -4.03 -5.94 6.50
C MET A 30 -3.99 -4.47 6.90
N ARG A 31 -3.89 -4.18 8.19
CA ARG A 31 -3.79 -2.82 8.71
C ARG A 31 -2.44 -2.62 9.34
N VAL A 32 -1.78 -1.53 8.98
CA VAL A 32 -0.53 -1.09 9.58
C VAL A 32 -0.83 0.13 10.45
N THR A 33 -0.30 0.17 11.66
CA THR A 33 -0.48 1.30 12.57
C THR A 33 0.81 1.57 13.34
N CYS A 34 1.30 2.80 13.28
CA CYS A 34 2.49 3.22 14.01
C CYS A 34 2.11 3.88 15.34
N HIS A 35 2.76 3.46 16.41
CA HIS A 35 2.63 4.04 17.74
C HIS A 35 3.98 4.63 18.18
N PRO A 36 4.32 5.87 17.78
CA PRO A 36 5.61 6.48 18.08
C PRO A 36 5.85 6.67 19.58
N GLN A 37 4.79 6.88 20.38
CA GLN A 37 4.95 6.97 21.85
C GLN A 37 5.39 5.63 22.48
N HIS A 38 5.13 4.52 21.80
CA HIS A 38 5.47 3.17 22.25
C HIS A 38 6.63 2.55 21.46
N GLY A 39 7.22 3.29 20.51
CA GLY A 39 8.33 2.82 19.69
C GLY A 39 7.99 1.54 18.91
N THR A 40 6.75 1.37 18.47
CA THR A 40 6.25 0.10 17.90
C THR A 40 5.35 0.35 16.69
N VAL A 41 5.48 -0.51 15.68
CA VAL A 41 4.58 -0.61 14.53
C VAL A 41 3.79 -1.90 14.64
N VAL A 42 2.48 -1.83 14.52
CA VAL A 42 1.58 -2.98 14.60
C VAL A 42 1.04 -3.29 13.21
N VAL A 43 1.23 -4.53 12.77
CA VAL A 43 0.61 -5.07 11.56
C VAL A 43 -0.45 -6.06 12.00
N SER A 44 -1.69 -5.89 11.55
CA SER A 44 -2.81 -6.74 11.95
C SER A 44 -3.58 -7.24 10.74
N LEU A 45 -3.97 -8.52 10.78
CA LEU A 45 -4.76 -9.18 9.75
C LEU A 45 -6.20 -9.31 10.24
N TRP A 46 -7.13 -8.84 9.41
CA TRP A 46 -8.55 -8.77 9.70
C TRP A 46 -9.31 -9.59 8.67
N VAL A 47 -10.40 -10.20 9.10
CA VAL A 47 -11.43 -10.78 8.25
C VAL A 47 -12.75 -10.21 8.72
N ASP A 48 -13.46 -9.52 7.84
CA ASP A 48 -14.62 -8.71 8.19
C ASP A 48 -14.28 -7.67 9.28
N LYS A 49 -14.70 -7.94 10.52
CA LYS A 49 -14.52 -7.10 11.71
C LYS A 49 -13.65 -7.76 12.78
N ILE A 50 -13.12 -8.95 12.51
CA ILE A 50 -12.39 -9.75 13.49
C ILE A 50 -10.90 -9.72 13.17
N CYS A 51 -10.10 -9.26 14.11
CA CYS A 51 -8.64 -9.41 14.05
C CYS A 51 -8.29 -10.89 14.23
N ARG A 52 -7.67 -11.49 13.21
CA ARG A 52 -7.25 -12.90 13.21
C ARG A 52 -5.79 -13.06 13.62
N ALA A 53 -4.96 -12.06 13.38
CA ALA A 53 -3.56 -12.08 13.76
C ALA A 53 -3.02 -10.66 13.94
N SER A 54 -2.03 -10.50 14.81
CA SER A 54 -1.30 -9.24 14.99
C SER A 54 0.17 -9.53 15.16
N PHE A 55 1.01 -8.67 14.61
CA PHE A 55 2.45 -8.68 14.74
C PHE A 55 2.92 -7.30 15.19
N GLN A 56 3.80 -7.27 16.18
CA GLN A 56 4.38 -6.03 16.71
C GLN A 56 5.84 -5.97 16.31
N LEU A 57 6.20 -4.95 15.54
CA LEU A 57 7.56 -4.68 15.11
C LEU A 57 8.12 -3.50 15.92
N PRO A 58 9.32 -3.60 16.52
CA PRO A 58 10.00 -2.45 17.08
C PRO A 58 10.23 -1.38 16.01
N GLU A 59 10.05 -0.10 16.34
CA GLU A 59 10.27 1.01 15.41
C GLU A 59 11.72 1.03 14.87
N ALA A 60 12.68 0.56 15.67
CA ALA A 60 14.08 0.40 15.26
C ALA A 60 14.27 -0.53 14.05
N ASP A 61 13.38 -1.51 13.86
CA ASP A 61 13.42 -2.44 12.73
C ASP A 61 12.60 -1.96 11.51
N LEU A 62 11.82 -0.88 11.66
CA LEU A 62 11.02 -0.33 10.58
C LEU A 62 11.85 0.05 9.33
N PRO A 63 13.04 0.69 9.44
CA PRO A 63 13.88 0.97 8.27
C PRO A 63 14.31 -0.31 7.53
N ARG A 64 14.60 -1.39 8.27
CA ARG A 64 14.97 -2.69 7.69
C ARG A 64 13.79 -3.33 6.96
N LEU A 65 12.59 -3.26 7.52
CA LEU A 65 11.38 -3.73 6.85
C LEU A 65 11.15 -2.96 5.54
N ARG A 66 11.27 -1.62 5.56
CA ARG A 66 11.12 -0.79 4.36
C ARG A 66 12.13 -1.19 3.28
N SER A 67 13.40 -1.32 3.61
CA SER A 67 14.42 -1.75 2.64
C SER A 67 14.14 -3.14 2.06
N ALA A 68 13.57 -4.07 2.84
CA ALA A 68 13.18 -5.37 2.33
C ALA A 68 12.01 -5.26 1.34
N LEU A 69 11.02 -4.41 1.62
CA LEU A 69 9.89 -4.14 0.71
C LEU A 69 10.35 -3.46 -0.58
N ASP A 70 11.19 -2.42 -0.48
CA ASP A 70 11.75 -1.72 -1.64
C ASP A 70 12.56 -2.68 -2.54
N GLY A 71 13.30 -3.63 -1.96
CA GLY A 71 14.03 -4.65 -2.71
C GLY A 71 13.15 -5.73 -3.36
N MET A 72 11.88 -5.83 -2.96
CA MET A 72 10.87 -6.69 -3.57
C MET A 72 10.02 -5.96 -4.61
N ALA A 73 10.14 -4.64 -4.72
CA ALA A 73 9.50 -3.89 -5.79
C ALA A 73 10.03 -4.42 -7.13
N VAL A 74 9.19 -5.17 -7.84
CA VAL A 74 9.45 -5.49 -9.23
C VAL A 74 9.42 -4.15 -9.94
N ALA A 75 10.54 -3.73 -10.52
CA ALA A 75 10.56 -2.55 -11.37
C ALA A 75 9.37 -2.69 -12.32
N GLU A 76 8.44 -1.72 -12.27
CA GLU A 76 7.46 -1.57 -13.34
C GLU A 76 8.30 -1.45 -14.59
N ALA A 77 8.42 -2.56 -15.34
CA ALA A 77 8.99 -2.54 -16.66
C ALA A 77 8.27 -1.41 -17.36
N GLU A 78 9.08 -0.44 -17.80
CA GLU A 78 8.65 0.77 -18.45
C GLU A 78 7.41 0.46 -19.29
N ALA A 79 6.32 1.20 -19.04
CA ALA A 79 5.23 1.30 -19.99
C ALA A 79 5.78 2.01 -21.23
N GLU A 80 6.62 1.28 -21.97
CA GLU A 80 7.33 1.70 -23.15
C GLU A 80 6.30 1.64 -24.28
N ALA A 81 5.71 2.80 -24.52
CA ALA A 81 5.29 3.31 -25.82
C ALA A 81 5.39 2.31 -26.99
N ILE A 82 4.35 1.48 -27.15
CA ILE A 82 3.98 0.91 -28.44
C ILE A 82 2.56 1.32 -28.78
N THR A 83 2.38 2.61 -29.09
CA THR A 83 1.30 3.05 -29.98
C THR A 83 1.93 3.42 -31.32
N GLU A 84 1.78 2.49 -32.25
CA GLU A 84 1.78 2.62 -33.72
C GLU A 84 2.49 3.81 -34.39
N GLY A 85 3.41 3.48 -35.32
CA GLY A 85 3.59 4.28 -36.53
C GLY A 85 5.02 4.66 -36.85
N ILE A 86 5.85 3.71 -37.25
CA ILE A 86 7.00 4.00 -38.13
C ILE A 86 6.75 3.32 -39.47
N PRO A 87 6.54 4.07 -40.56
CA PRO A 87 7.13 3.75 -41.84
C PRO A 87 8.41 4.58 -42.00
N LEU A 88 9.53 3.86 -42.19
CA LEU A 88 10.79 4.42 -42.66
C LEU A 88 10.58 5.10 -44.02
N PRO A 89 11.15 6.29 -44.29
CA PRO A 89 11.29 6.76 -45.66
C PRO A 89 12.28 5.84 -46.38
N LEU A 90 11.86 5.25 -47.50
CA LEU A 90 12.79 4.66 -48.46
C LEU A 90 13.70 5.78 -49.00
N PRO A 91 15.01 5.57 -49.12
CA PRO A 91 15.85 6.51 -49.84
C PRO A 91 15.53 6.40 -51.33
N GLU A 92 14.87 7.41 -51.90
CA GLU A 92 14.85 7.62 -53.35
C GLU A 92 16.30 7.91 -53.78
N GLN A 93 16.96 6.88 -54.30
CA GLN A 93 18.24 6.97 -54.99
C GLN A 93 18.00 6.52 -56.43
N GLU A 94 17.54 7.42 -57.27
CA GLU A 94 17.81 7.34 -58.71
C GLU A 94 18.55 8.61 -59.11
N ALA A 95 19.87 8.46 -59.24
CA ALA A 95 20.70 9.31 -60.05
C ALA A 95 20.73 8.68 -61.46
N SER A 96 20.16 9.36 -62.45
CA SER A 96 20.70 9.44 -63.81
C SER A 96 20.06 10.59 -64.59
#